data_AF-R4T045-F1
#
_entry.id   AF-R4T045-F1
#
_cell.length_a   1.000
_cell.length_b   1.000
_cell.length_c   1.000
_cell.angle_alpha   90.00
_cell.angle_beta   90.00
_cell.angle_gamma   90.00
#
_symmetry.space_group_name_H-M   'P 1'
#
loop_
_entity.id
_entity.type
_entity.pdbx_description
1 polymer ?
#
loop_
_entity_poly.entity_id
_entity_poly.type
_entity_poly.pdbx_seq_one_letter_code
_entity_poly.pdbx_strand_id
1 'polypeptide(L)'
;MSRREVVTSPPLPKTDDIEREGSMKTEPQTLRDAHTDAASRRPRPEADMSEWLTFHRANARMYREVSEVDRWHHHELKYWVGFEERKAEELAARIATARTSS
;
A
#
# COMPACT_ATOMS: atom_id res chain seq x y z
N MET A 1 63.74 1.28 11.38
CA MET A 1 62.80 2.01 10.51
C MET A 1 61.50 1.20 10.44
N SER A 2 60.43 1.63 11.12
CA SER A 2 59.09 1.04 10.96
C SER A 2 58.10 2.17 10.68
N ARG A 3 57.55 2.18 9.47
CA ARG A 3 56.56 3.16 9.01
C ARG A 3 55.21 2.69 9.54
N ARG A 4 54.62 3.40 10.51
CA ARG A 4 53.22 3.20 10.91
C ARG A 4 52.35 3.70 9.77
N GLU A 5 51.56 2.82 9.18
CA GLU A 5 50.49 3.19 8.26
C GLU A 5 49.38 3.90 9.05
N VAL A 6 49.02 5.10 8.61
CA VAL A 6 47.89 5.85 9.16
C VAL A 6 46.64 5.23 8.54
N VAL A 7 45.88 4.46 9.33
CA VAL A 7 44.54 4.04 8.91
C VAL A 7 43.66 5.29 8.94
N THR A 8 43.38 5.86 7.77
CA THR A 8 42.44 6.97 7.67
C THR A 8 41.05 6.36 7.61
N SER A 9 40.26 6.47 8.68
CA SER A 9 38.84 6.11 8.63
C SER A 9 38.15 6.90 7.50
N PRO A 10 37.27 6.26 6.71
CA PRO A 10 36.48 6.98 5.72
C PRO A 10 35.60 8.03 6.42
N PRO A 11 35.39 9.21 5.82
CA PRO A 11 34.56 10.24 6.42
C PRO A 11 33.12 9.74 6.57
N LEU A 12 32.50 10.07 7.70
CA LEU A 12 31.08 9.83 7.93
C LEU A 12 30.26 10.54 6.83
N PRO A 13 29.18 9.92 6.32
CA PRO A 13 28.31 10.57 5.34
C PRO A 13 27.76 11.87 5.93
N LYS A 14 27.67 12.91 5.10
CA LYS A 14 27.11 14.20 5.53
C LYS A 14 25.61 14.03 5.76
N THR A 15 25.07 14.75 6.73
CA THR A 15 23.64 14.72 7.10
C THR A 15 22.71 14.94 5.91
N ASP A 16 23.18 15.64 4.87
CA ASP A 16 22.40 15.94 3.67
C ASP A 16 22.27 14.74 2.71
N ASP A 17 23.12 13.71 2.85
CA ASP A 17 23.01 12.47 2.06
C ASP A 17 21.97 11.49 2.66
N ILE A 18 21.53 11.70 3.91
CA ILE A 18 20.52 10.86 4.57
C ILE A 18 19.11 11.15 4.02
N GLU A 19 18.88 12.35 3.50
CA GLU A 19 17.58 12.75 2.96
C GLU A 19 17.40 12.39 1.46
N ARG A 20 18.38 11.72 0.86
CA ARG A 20 18.36 11.29 -0.55
C ARG A 20 17.86 9.86 -0.76
N GLU A 21 17.15 9.28 0.20
CA GLU A 21 16.18 8.22 -0.09
C GLU A 21 14.81 8.87 -0.28
N GLY A 22 14.63 9.46 -1.45
CA GLY A 22 13.35 10.01 -1.85
C GLY A 22 12.30 8.91 -1.83
N SER A 23 11.39 8.95 -0.87
CA SER A 23 9.99 8.50 -0.94
C SER A 23 9.73 7.35 -1.93
N MET A 24 10.51 6.26 -1.86
CA MET A 24 10.04 4.99 -2.38
C MET A 24 8.93 4.62 -1.42
N LYS A 25 7.68 4.82 -1.82
CA LYS A 25 6.55 4.27 -1.06
C LYS A 25 6.78 2.77 -1.01
N THR A 26 7.36 2.27 0.09
CA THR A 26 7.61 0.86 0.25
C THR A 26 6.28 0.16 0.10
N GLU A 27 6.18 -0.77 -0.85
CA GLU A 27 4.97 -1.57 -1.03
C GLU A 27 4.58 -2.17 0.32
N PRO A 28 3.30 -2.15 0.72
CA PRO A 28 2.88 -2.71 1.99
C PRO A 28 3.35 -4.17 2.12
N GLN A 29 4.01 -4.50 3.22
CA GLN A 29 4.51 -5.87 3.46
C GLN A 29 3.84 -6.56 4.65
N THR A 30 3.08 -5.81 5.44
CA THR A 30 2.35 -6.32 6.60
C THR A 30 0.89 -5.88 6.55
N LEU A 31 0.01 -6.59 7.27
CA LEU A 31 -1.39 -6.17 7.45
C LEU A 31 -1.51 -4.72 7.94
N ARG A 32 -0.62 -4.32 8.86
CA ARG A 32 -0.59 -2.95 9.40
C ARG A 32 -0.26 -1.91 8.32
N ASP A 33 0.75 -2.18 7.51
CA ASP A 33 1.16 -1.26 6.45
C ASP A 33 0.06 -1.17 5.39
N ALA A 34 -0.60 -2.29 5.09
CA ALA A 34 -1.73 -2.34 4.17
C ALA A 34 -2.92 -1.50 4.68
N HIS A 35 -3.24 -1.58 5.97
CA HIS A 35 -4.24 -0.70 6.58
C HIS A 35 -3.86 0.77 6.54
N THR A 36 -2.58 1.08 6.76
CA THR A 36 -2.07 2.46 6.69
C THR A 36 -2.19 3.02 5.27
N ASP A 37 -1.77 2.24 4.26
CA ASP A 37 -1.88 2.63 2.86
C ASP A 37 -3.35 2.79 2.43
N ALA A 38 -4.22 1.83 2.77
CA ALA A 38 -5.65 1.90 2.49
C ALA A 38 -6.30 3.14 3.13
N ALA A 39 -5.95 3.48 4.37
CA ALA A 39 -6.46 4.69 5.03
C ALA A 39 -6.01 5.97 4.31
N SER A 40 -4.76 6.01 3.83
CA SER A 40 -4.21 7.17 3.11
C SER A 40 -4.85 7.41 1.73
N ARG A 41 -5.28 6.35 1.06
CA ARG A 41 -5.93 6.39 -0.27
C ARG A 41 -7.45 6.43 -0.22
N ARG A 42 -8.04 6.39 0.98
CA ARG A 42 -9.48 6.29 1.14
C ARG A 42 -10.19 7.51 0.51
N PRO A 43 -11.16 7.31 -0.39
CA PRO A 43 -11.96 8.40 -0.94
C PRO A 43 -12.71 9.17 0.15
N ARG A 44 -13.07 10.42 -0.16
CA ARG A 44 -13.97 11.19 0.69
C ARG A 44 -15.33 10.49 0.81
N PRO A 45 -16.06 10.65 1.92
CA PRO A 45 -17.38 10.01 2.08
C PRO A 45 -18.35 10.32 0.94
N GLU A 46 -18.28 11.52 0.37
CA GLU A 46 -19.14 12.02 -0.71
C GLU A 46 -18.58 11.74 -2.11
N ALA A 47 -17.46 11.03 -2.23
CA ALA A 47 -16.88 10.70 -3.52
C ALA A 47 -17.82 9.85 -4.38
N ASP A 48 -17.67 9.96 -5.69
CA ASP A 48 -18.51 9.23 -6.64
C ASP A 48 -18.36 7.72 -6.49
N MET A 49 -19.42 6.99 -6.86
CA MET A 49 -19.44 5.53 -6.80
C MET A 49 -18.31 4.89 -7.61
N SER A 50 -17.87 5.52 -8.70
CA SER A 50 -16.75 5.06 -9.52
C SER A 50 -15.39 5.21 -8.81
N GLU A 51 -15.23 6.23 -7.97
CA GLU A 51 -14.01 6.44 -7.18
C GLU A 51 -13.92 5.38 -6.08
N TRP A 52 -15.02 5.14 -5.37
CA TRP A 52 -15.12 4.05 -4.41
C TRP A 52 -14.89 2.67 -5.05
N LEU A 53 -15.46 2.42 -6.24
CA LEU A 53 -15.21 1.18 -6.98
C LEU A 53 -13.73 0.97 -7.28
N THR A 54 -13.05 2.03 -7.74
CA THR A 54 -11.62 2.02 -8.03
C THR A 54 -10.81 1.72 -6.77
N PHE A 55 -11.15 2.38 -5.65
CA PHE A 55 -10.52 2.15 -4.36
C PHE A 55 -10.64 0.69 -3.88
N HIS A 56 -11.85 0.14 -3.86
CA HIS A 56 -12.09 -1.23 -3.39
C HIS A 56 -11.34 -2.26 -4.24
N ARG A 57 -11.31 -2.09 -5.58
CA ARG A 57 -10.52 -2.96 -6.47
C ARG A 57 -9.03 -2.87 -6.19
N ALA A 58 -8.50 -1.66 -5.99
CA ALA A 58 -7.09 -1.46 -5.66
C ALA A 58 -6.74 -2.11 -4.32
N ASN A 59 -7.60 -1.99 -3.31
CA ASN A 59 -7.39 -2.61 -2.01
C ASN A 59 -7.45 -4.14 -2.07
N ALA A 60 -8.39 -4.72 -2.82
CA ALA A 60 -8.46 -6.16 -3.01
C ALA A 60 -7.15 -6.71 -3.60
N ARG A 61 -6.59 -6.02 -4.60
CA ARG A 61 -5.29 -6.37 -5.17
C ARG A 61 -4.17 -6.25 -4.14
N MET A 62 -4.10 -5.13 -3.42
CA MET A 62 -3.07 -4.88 -2.41
C MET A 62 -3.11 -5.94 -1.29
N TYR A 63 -4.27 -6.19 -0.66
CA TYR A 63 -4.36 -7.19 0.41
C TYR A 63 -4.03 -8.60 -0.08
N ARG A 64 -4.32 -8.92 -1.35
CA ARG A 64 -3.92 -10.19 -1.96
C ARG A 64 -2.40 -10.30 -2.04
N GLU A 65 -1.73 -9.27 -2.56
CA GLU A 65 -0.27 -9.22 -2.66
C GLU A 65 0.40 -9.33 -1.28
N VAL A 66 -0.12 -8.59 -0.30
CA VAL A 66 0.39 -8.63 1.08
C VAL A 66 0.15 -10.01 1.71
N SER A 67 -0.96 -10.70 1.39
CA SER A 67 -1.26 -12.04 1.93
C SER A 67 -0.25 -13.11 1.56
N GLU A 68 0.48 -12.92 0.46
CA GLU A 68 1.55 -13.82 0.02
C GLU A 68 2.87 -13.56 0.78
N VAL A 69 3.05 -12.34 1.31
CA VAL A 69 4.26 -11.90 2.01
C VAL A 69 4.09 -12.07 3.53
N ASP A 70 3.02 -11.51 4.10
CA ASP A 70 2.70 -11.58 5.53
C ASP A 70 1.96 -12.87 5.85
N ARG A 71 2.73 -13.97 5.97
CA ARG A 71 2.16 -15.28 6.29
C ARG A 71 1.57 -15.38 7.70
N TRP A 72 1.93 -14.48 8.60
CA TRP A 72 1.38 -14.45 9.97
C TRP A 72 -0.07 -13.97 9.96
N HIS A 73 -0.41 -12.99 9.11
CA HIS A 73 -1.77 -12.47 8.98
C HIS A 73 -2.49 -12.95 7.72
N HIS A 74 -2.01 -14.03 7.10
CA HIS A 74 -2.53 -14.54 5.83
C HIS A 74 -4.06 -14.69 5.79
N HIS A 75 -4.65 -15.24 6.85
CA HIS A 75 -6.10 -15.45 6.93
C HIS A 75 -6.88 -14.14 7.07
N GLU A 76 -6.36 -13.17 7.84
CA GLU A 76 -6.96 -11.84 7.98
C GLU A 76 -6.87 -11.07 6.66
N LEU A 77 -5.73 -11.14 5.98
CA LEU A 77 -5.54 -10.53 4.67
C LEU A 77 -6.48 -11.14 3.62
N LYS A 78 -6.66 -12.47 3.61
CA LYS A 78 -7.65 -13.13 2.75
C LYS A 78 -9.09 -12.69 3.06
N TYR A 79 -9.42 -12.48 4.33
CA TYR A 79 -10.71 -11.91 4.69
C TYR A 79 -10.89 -10.52 4.07
N TRP A 80 -9.88 -9.65 4.17
CA TRP A 80 -9.92 -8.31 3.60
C TRP A 80 -10.02 -8.32 2.07
N VAL A 81 -9.35 -9.24 1.38
CA VAL A 81 -9.53 -9.44 -0.07
C VAL A 81 -11.00 -9.67 -0.40
N GLY A 82 -11.63 -10.66 0.24
CA GLY A 82 -13.04 -10.97 -0.01
C GLY A 82 -14.01 -9.88 0.45
N PHE A 83 -13.65 -9.08 1.46
CA PHE A 83 -14.43 -7.90 1.85
C PHE A 83 -14.42 -6.82 0.76
N GLU A 84 -13.23 -6.49 0.26
CA GLU A 84 -13.03 -5.45 -0.74
C GLU A 84 -13.63 -5.85 -2.11
N GLU A 85 -13.52 -7.12 -2.50
CA GLU A 85 -14.13 -7.64 -3.72
C GLU A 85 -15.66 -7.51 -3.70
N ARG A 86 -16.31 -7.92 -2.60
CA ARG A 86 -17.76 -7.78 -2.47
C ARG A 86 -18.21 -6.32 -2.53
N LYS A 87 -17.44 -5.40 -1.92
CA LYS A 87 -17.74 -3.96 -2.01
C LYS A 87 -17.62 -3.43 -3.43
N ALA A 88 -16.58 -3.85 -4.16
CA ALA A 88 -16.42 -3.50 -5.56
C ALA A 88 -17.57 -4.05 -6.42
N GLU A 89 -17.98 -5.30 -6.21
CA GLU A 89 -19.10 -5.92 -6.93
C GLU A 89 -20.44 -5.20 -6.66
N GLU A 90 -20.73 -4.89 -5.40
CA GLU A 90 -21.92 -4.13 -4.99
C GLU A 90 -22.00 -2.77 -5.72
N LEU A 91 -20.88 -2.03 -5.78
CA LEU A 91 -20.83 -0.74 -6.46
C LEU A 91 -20.93 -0.86 -7.98
N ALA A 92 -20.24 -1.85 -8.57
CA ALA A 92 -20.30 -2.09 -9.99
C ALA A 92 -21.73 -2.41 -10.46
N ALA A 93 -22.45 -3.24 -9.69
CA ALA A 93 -23.86 -3.55 -9.95
C ALA A 93 -24.73 -2.29 -9.90
N ARG A 94 -24.59 -1.46 -8.86
CA ARG A 94 -25.35 -0.21 -8.73
C ARG A 94 -25.09 0.78 -9.87
N ILE A 95 -23.82 0.94 -10.28
CA ILE A 95 -23.44 1.80 -11.42
C ILE A 95 -24.09 1.28 -12.71
N ALA A 96 -24.10 -0.05 -12.93
CA ALA A 96 -24.73 -0.64 -14.10
C ALA A 96 -26.26 -0.44 -14.12
N THR A 97 -26.92 -0.57 -12.96
CA THR A 97 -28.36 -0.30 -12.82
C THR A 97 -28.68 1.17 -13.11
N ALA A 98 -27.89 2.11 -12.58
CA ALA A 98 -28.08 3.54 -12.81
C ALA A 98 -27.94 3.91 -14.29
N ARG A 99 -26.97 3.31 -15.00
CA ARG A 99 -26.76 3.53 -16.44
C ARG A 99 -27.88 3.00 -17.33
N THR A 100 -28.55 1.92 -16.90
CA THR A 100 -29.67 1.32 -17.65
C THR A 100 -30.99 2.06 -17.40
N SER A 101 -31.08 2.79 -16.29
CA SER A 101 -32.29 3.52 -15.87
C SER A 101 -32.31 4.98 -16.34
N SER A 102 -31.26 5.42 -17.05
CA SER A 102 -31.08 6.77 -17.58
C SER A 102 -31.17 6.78 -19.09
#